data_AF-A0A3M7PB59-F1
#
_entry.id   AF-A0A3M7PB59-F1
#
_cell.length_a   1.000
_cell.length_b   1.000
_cell.length_c   1.000
_cell.angle_alpha   90.00
_cell.angle_beta   90.00
_cell.angle_gamma   90.00
#
_symmetry.space_group_name_H-M   'P 1'
#
loop_
_entity.id
_entity.type
_entity.pdbx_description
1 polymer ?
#
loop_
_entity_poly.entity_id
_entity_poly.type
_entity_poly.pdbx_seq_one_letter_code
_entity_poly.pdbx_strand_id
1 'polypeptide(L)'
;MKEIFISFMNTFHSMLSELNPGLRNKEIILYFTYFQVFRYVKENHKSVDFLLNGIRNYNKHVKTWIMEKNFKFFILIFFTISTFGIFFNAFSKNNTQNCRNIQISDRKFTNDHRTSEELFTLSLLLTENAKKLGQLSCQLNKNEVSDNGGWCSKISGKNSSQHKTDSKMAKYLSKFLSGKSVASFGDGPGMYKEILLNFGDVKSYDAFDGAPFCEQTTNNQVAFLDLTIPIYHLKKFDWVLSIEVAEHIPQKFEKTYVKNLVRHAKEGILNLIESDKI
;
A
#
# COMPACT_ATOMS: atom_id res chain seq x y z
N MET A 1 10.58 -23.52 8.23
CA MET A 1 10.93 -22.09 8.45
C MET A 1 10.25 -21.48 9.66
N LYS A 2 8.92 -21.60 9.83
CA LYS A 2 8.19 -21.07 11.00
C LYS A 2 8.75 -21.57 12.34
N GLU A 3 9.03 -22.87 12.45
CA GLU A 3 9.56 -23.46 13.70
C GLU A 3 11.00 -23.05 14.01
N ILE A 4 11.85 -22.91 13.00
CA ILE A 4 13.23 -22.42 13.14
C ILE A 4 13.23 -20.97 13.63
N PHE A 5 12.33 -20.14 13.08
CA PHE A 5 12.16 -18.75 13.51
C PHE A 5 11.66 -18.68 14.96
N ILE A 6 10.70 -19.52 15.34
CA ILE A 6 10.20 -19.60 16.73
C ILE A 6 11.31 -20.04 17.69
N SER A 7 12.08 -21.06 17.34
CA SER A 7 13.21 -21.53 18.16
C SER A 7 14.27 -20.44 18.35
N PHE A 8 14.64 -19.73 17.28
CA PHE A 8 15.56 -18.60 17.35
C PHE A 8 15.05 -17.48 18.27
N MET A 9 13.77 -17.10 18.14
CA MET A 9 13.17 -16.04 18.95
C MET A 9 13.13 -16.43 20.44
N ASN A 10 12.89 -17.70 20.76
CA ASN A 10 12.87 -18.19 22.14
C ASN A 10 14.26 -18.18 22.78
N THR A 11 15.29 -18.65 22.06
CA THR A 11 16.69 -18.60 22.54
C THR A 11 17.15 -17.16 22.74
N PHE A 12 16.79 -16.27 21.80
CA PHE A 12 17.14 -14.85 21.90
C PHE A 12 16.44 -14.15 23.06
N HIS A 13 15.17 -14.46 23.31
CA HIS A 13 14.42 -13.92 24.46
C HIS A 13 15.04 -14.37 25.79
N SER A 14 15.47 -15.63 25.88
CA SER A 14 16.21 -16.15 27.05
C SER A 14 17.50 -15.36 27.27
N MET A 15 18.29 -15.13 26.21
CA MET A 15 19.54 -14.36 26.31
C MET A 15 19.32 -12.91 26.74
N LEU A 16 18.26 -12.25 26.24
CA LEU A 16 17.92 -10.87 26.64
C LEU A 16 17.46 -10.77 28.11
N SER A 17 16.86 -11.85 28.64
CA SER A 17 16.40 -11.90 30.02
C SER A 17 17.55 -11.94 31.04
N GLU A 18 18.72 -12.41 30.62
CA GLU A 18 19.93 -12.52 31.44
C GLU A 18 20.81 -11.26 31.44
N LEU A 19 20.49 -10.26 30.59
CA LEU A 19 21.28 -9.04 30.49
C LEU A 19 20.90 -7.97 31.53
N ASN A 20 21.93 -7.25 32.00
CA ASN A 20 21.79 -6.20 33.00
C ASN A 20 20.80 -5.10 32.51
N PRO A 21 19.81 -4.69 33.34
CA PRO A 21 18.74 -3.78 32.93
C PRO A 21 19.17 -2.49 32.21
N GLY A 22 20.35 -1.95 32.54
CA GLY A 22 20.87 -0.71 31.93
C GLY A 22 21.33 -0.82 30.48
N LEU A 23 21.54 -2.04 29.95
CA LEU A 23 22.02 -2.26 28.57
C LEU A 23 20.89 -2.56 27.58
N ARG A 24 19.71 -3.00 28.08
CA ARG A 24 18.58 -3.44 27.24
C ARG A 24 18.10 -2.40 26.23
N ASN A 25 18.11 -1.12 26.59
CA ASN A 25 17.58 -0.07 25.70
C ASN A 25 18.48 0.27 24.50
N LYS A 26 19.80 0.04 24.61
CA LYS A 26 20.74 0.34 23.52
C LYS A 26 20.81 -0.80 22.50
N GLU A 27 20.58 -2.03 22.93
CA GLU A 27 20.62 -3.22 22.07
C GLU A 27 19.32 -3.46 21.29
N ILE A 28 18.17 -3.04 21.84
CA ILE A 28 16.89 -3.00 21.10
C ILE A 28 17.00 -2.12 19.84
N ILE A 29 17.76 -1.01 19.91
CA ILE A 29 17.98 -0.11 18.77
C ILE A 29 18.77 -0.81 17.65
N LEU A 30 19.84 -1.53 18.00
CA LEU A 30 20.63 -2.31 17.04
C LEU A 30 19.80 -3.42 16.38
N TYR A 31 18.92 -4.07 17.14
CA TYR A 31 18.02 -5.10 16.61
C TYR A 31 17.01 -4.51 15.61
N PHE A 32 16.46 -3.32 15.91
CA PHE A 32 15.58 -2.61 14.99
C PHE A 32 16.31 -2.28 13.67
N THR A 33 17.58 -1.86 13.74
CA THR A 33 18.39 -1.60 12.55
C THR A 33 18.62 -2.88 11.74
N TYR A 34 18.95 -4.00 12.39
CA TYR A 34 19.22 -5.27 11.71
C TYR A 34 17.95 -5.84 11.05
N PHE A 35 16.80 -5.72 11.72
CA PHE A 35 15.50 -6.16 11.20
C PHE A 35 15.08 -5.36 9.97
N GLN A 36 15.30 -4.04 9.98
CA GLN A 36 15.01 -3.17 8.82
C GLN A 36 15.91 -3.50 7.62
N VAL A 37 17.19 -3.79 7.85
CA VAL A 37 18.12 -4.20 6.79
C VAL A 37 17.73 -5.56 6.20
N PHE A 38 17.34 -6.53 7.05
CA PHE A 38 16.90 -7.84 6.59
C PHE A 38 15.60 -7.77 5.78
N ARG A 39 14.66 -6.92 6.22
CA ARG A 39 13.43 -6.63 5.49
C ARG A 39 13.72 -5.99 4.12
N TYR A 40 14.59 -4.99 4.07
CA TYR A 40 15.00 -4.33 2.84
C TYR A 40 15.62 -5.31 1.83
N VAL A 41 16.48 -6.22 2.28
CA VAL A 41 17.13 -7.20 1.40
C VAL A 41 16.13 -8.23 0.86
N LYS A 42 15.21 -8.68 1.70
CA LYS A 42 14.14 -9.61 1.31
C LYS A 42 13.18 -8.99 0.28
N GLU A 43 12.80 -7.73 0.47
CA GLU A 43 11.86 -7.03 -0.41
C GLU A 43 12.48 -6.63 -1.77
N ASN A 44 13.80 -6.44 -1.82
CA ASN A 44 14.48 -5.94 -3.03
C ASN A 44 15.28 -7.01 -3.80
N HIS A 45 15.17 -8.29 -3.44
CA HIS A 45 15.89 -9.41 -4.09
C HIS A 45 17.40 -9.18 -4.27
N LYS A 46 18.04 -8.38 -3.40
CA LYS A 46 19.47 -8.09 -3.51
C LYS A 46 20.29 -9.27 -2.96
N SER A 47 21.42 -9.55 -3.61
CA SER A 47 22.30 -10.65 -3.19
C SER A 47 22.93 -10.37 -1.82
N VAL A 48 23.26 -11.44 -1.10
CA VAL A 48 23.97 -11.37 0.18
C VAL A 48 25.31 -10.61 0.06
N ASP A 49 25.93 -10.63 -1.12
CA ASP A 49 27.17 -9.91 -1.41
C ASP A 49 27.03 -8.38 -1.30
N PHE A 50 25.85 -7.83 -1.61
CA PHE A 50 25.54 -6.41 -1.43
C PHE A 50 25.57 -6.01 0.06
N LEU A 51 25.02 -6.88 0.90
CA LEU A 51 25.00 -6.76 2.36
C LEU A 51 26.42 -6.84 2.94
N LEU A 52 27.21 -7.81 2.47
CA LEU A 52 28.59 -8.02 2.91
C LEU A 52 29.52 -6.87 2.51
N ASN A 53 29.32 -6.26 1.32
CA ASN A 53 30.05 -5.06 0.91
C ASN A 53 29.64 -3.82 1.70
N GLY A 54 28.35 -3.68 2.05
CA GLY A 54 27.89 -2.64 2.97
C GLY A 54 28.54 -2.73 4.35
N ILE A 55 28.60 -3.96 4.91
CA ILE A 55 29.24 -4.23 6.20
C ILE A 55 30.77 -4.01 6.14
N ARG A 56 31.43 -4.36 5.04
CA ARG A 56 32.87 -4.08 4.83
C ARG A 56 33.19 -2.58 4.81
N ASN A 57 32.35 -1.78 4.15
CA ASN A 57 32.54 -0.32 4.09
C ASN A 57 32.19 0.37 5.42
N TYR A 58 31.18 -0.12 6.13
CA TYR A 58 30.80 0.37 7.46
C TYR A 58 31.89 0.08 8.53
N ASN A 59 32.63 -1.02 8.37
CA ASN A 59 33.70 -1.44 9.29
C ASN A 59 34.90 -0.48 9.37
N LYS A 60 35.07 0.47 8.44
CA LYS A 60 36.20 1.41 8.47
C LYS A 60 36.03 2.48 9.57
N HIS A 61 34.80 2.82 9.94
CA HIS A 61 34.50 3.83 10.98
C HIS A 61 34.25 3.22 12.37
N VAL A 62 33.83 1.96 12.43
CA VAL A 62 33.49 1.27 13.69
C VAL A 62 34.75 0.74 14.40
N LYS A 63 35.84 0.51 13.65
CA LYS A 63 37.10 -0.03 14.18
C LYS A 63 37.71 0.81 15.30
N THR A 64 37.49 2.12 15.28
CA THR A 64 37.98 3.05 16.33
C THR A 64 37.10 3.09 17.56
N TRP A 65 35.81 2.73 17.45
CA TRP A 65 34.86 2.75 18.56
C TRP A 65 34.84 1.44 19.37
N ILE A 66 35.11 0.30 18.71
CA ILE A 66 35.04 -1.03 19.34
C ILE A 66 36.28 -1.37 20.19
N MET A 67 37.42 -0.72 19.97
CA MET A 67 38.67 -1.05 20.66
C MET A 67 38.68 -0.68 22.15
N GLU A 68 37.73 0.11 22.65
CA GLU A 68 37.75 0.56 24.05
C GLU A 68 36.80 -0.18 24.99
N LYS A 69 35.73 -0.85 24.55
CA LYS A 69 34.84 -1.57 25.49
C LYS A 69 34.27 -2.89 24.94
N ASN A 70 34.61 -3.97 25.65
CA ASN A 70 34.02 -5.31 25.65
C ASN A 70 34.42 -6.29 24.53
N PHE A 71 35.63 -6.85 24.66
CA PHE A 71 36.15 -8.03 23.95
C PHE A 71 35.19 -9.25 23.97
N LYS A 72 34.44 -9.44 25.06
CA LYS A 72 33.45 -10.55 25.19
C LYS A 72 32.26 -10.43 24.23
N PHE A 73 31.83 -9.21 23.89
CA PHE A 73 30.73 -8.97 22.94
C PHE A 73 31.16 -9.27 21.50
N PHE A 74 32.41 -8.98 21.17
CA PHE A 74 32.98 -9.23 19.84
C PHE A 74 33.10 -10.73 19.56
N ILE A 75 33.49 -11.54 20.55
CA ILE A 75 33.54 -13.00 20.43
C ILE A 75 32.13 -13.56 20.15
N LEU A 76 31.09 -13.06 20.85
CA LEU A 76 29.72 -13.54 20.67
C LEU A 76 29.14 -13.21 19.29
N ILE A 77 29.37 -11.99 18.78
CA ILE A 77 28.98 -11.60 17.41
C ILE A 77 29.75 -12.42 16.37
N PHE A 78 31.04 -12.65 16.58
CA PHE A 78 31.84 -13.42 15.63
C PHE A 78 31.38 -14.88 15.52
N PHE A 79 31.08 -15.52 16.66
CA PHE A 79 30.55 -16.89 16.69
C PHE A 79 29.14 -17.02 16.11
N THR A 80 28.28 -16.02 16.31
CA THR A 80 26.92 -16.03 15.73
C THR A 80 26.96 -15.82 14.21
N ILE A 81 27.83 -14.95 13.71
CA ILE A 81 27.99 -14.75 12.26
C ILE A 81 28.63 -15.99 11.61
N SER A 82 29.62 -16.61 12.24
CA SER A 82 30.29 -17.80 11.68
C SER A 82 29.37 -19.02 11.64
N THR A 83 28.56 -19.24 12.68
CA THR A 83 27.59 -20.36 12.70
C THR A 83 26.45 -20.13 11.71
N PHE A 84 25.96 -18.90 11.54
CA PHE A 84 24.97 -18.57 10.50
C PHE A 84 25.53 -18.71 9.08
N GLY A 85 26.79 -18.32 8.85
CA GLY A 85 27.45 -18.44 7.56
C GLY A 85 27.60 -19.91 7.10
N ILE A 86 27.95 -20.81 8.02
CA ILE A 86 28.05 -22.25 7.74
C ILE A 86 26.66 -22.84 7.43
N PHE A 87 25.63 -22.45 8.19
CA PHE A 87 24.26 -22.91 7.97
C PHE A 87 23.69 -22.45 6.62
N PHE A 88 23.97 -21.20 6.21
CA PHE A 88 23.50 -20.66 4.94
C PHE A 88 24.19 -21.30 3.73
N ASN A 89 25.48 -21.62 3.84
CA ASN A 89 26.23 -22.30 2.79
C ASN A 89 25.76 -23.75 2.59
N ALA A 90 25.39 -24.44 3.68
CA ALA A 90 24.77 -25.76 3.60
C ALA A 90 23.36 -25.72 2.98
N PHE A 91 22.58 -24.67 3.25
CA PHE A 91 21.23 -24.51 2.70
C PHE A 91 21.23 -24.07 1.22
N SER A 92 22.20 -23.25 0.80
CA SER A 92 22.35 -22.79 -0.59
C SER A 92 22.71 -23.92 -1.57
N LYS A 93 23.56 -24.87 -1.14
CA LYS A 93 23.95 -26.02 -1.97
C LYS A 93 22.84 -27.05 -2.18
N ASN A 94 21.89 -27.18 -1.25
CA ASN A 94 20.79 -28.15 -1.38
C ASN A 94 19.61 -27.66 -2.25
N ASN A 95 19.47 -26.35 -2.48
CA ASN A 95 18.33 -25.80 -3.26
C ASN A 95 18.66 -25.46 -4.71
N THR A 96 19.94 -25.48 -5.11
CA THR A 96 20.33 -25.13 -6.50
C THR A 96 20.17 -26.29 -7.49
N GLN A 97 19.93 -27.51 -7.03
CA GLN A 97 19.79 -28.69 -7.90
C GLN A 97 18.35 -28.99 -8.35
N ASN A 98 17.34 -28.31 -7.77
CA ASN A 98 15.92 -28.54 -8.10
C ASN A 98 15.25 -27.39 -8.89
N CYS A 99 15.99 -26.38 -9.32
CA CYS A 99 15.44 -25.21 -10.06
C CYS A 99 15.97 -25.10 -11.51
N ARG A 100 16.19 -26.23 -12.18
CA ARG A 100 16.41 -26.28 -13.63
C ARG A 100 15.56 -27.40 -14.21
N ASN A 101 14.28 -27.11 -14.49
CA ASN A 101 13.40 -27.77 -15.47
C ASN A 101 11.92 -27.48 -15.17
N ILE A 102 11.52 -26.21 -15.14
CA ILE A 102 10.11 -25.85 -15.33
C ILE A 102 10.04 -25.14 -16.68
N GLN A 103 9.89 -25.94 -17.75
CA GLN A 103 9.33 -25.43 -18.99
C GLN A 103 7.87 -25.11 -18.71
N ILE A 104 7.56 -23.81 -18.59
CA ILE A 104 6.18 -23.33 -18.56
C ILE A 104 5.64 -23.56 -19.98
N SER A 105 4.92 -24.65 -20.16
CA SER A 105 4.15 -24.88 -21.38
C SER A 105 2.96 -23.92 -21.39
N ASP A 106 2.78 -23.25 -22.52
CA ASP A 106 1.66 -22.35 -22.82
C ASP A 106 0.33 -23.12 -22.76
N ARG A 107 -0.20 -23.32 -21.55
CA ARG A 107 -1.59 -23.75 -21.37
C ARG A 107 -2.50 -22.57 -21.68
N LYS A 108 -3.19 -22.64 -22.82
CA LYS A 108 -4.38 -21.85 -23.11
C LYS A 108 -5.33 -21.93 -21.91
N PHE A 109 -5.47 -20.81 -21.21
CA PHE A 109 -6.27 -20.67 -20.00
C PHE A 109 -7.74 -20.50 -20.39
N THR A 110 -8.45 -21.60 -20.64
CA THR A 110 -9.89 -21.59 -20.97
C THR A 110 -10.76 -21.69 -19.71
N ASN A 111 -10.61 -20.74 -18.78
CA ASN A 111 -11.34 -20.73 -17.50
C ASN A 111 -11.90 -19.33 -17.14
N ASP A 112 -12.44 -18.62 -18.12
CA ASP A 112 -12.76 -17.18 -18.04
C ASP A 112 -13.91 -16.83 -17.06
N HIS A 113 -14.91 -17.71 -16.90
CA HIS A 113 -16.07 -17.40 -16.06
C HIS A 113 -15.82 -17.55 -14.55
N ARG A 114 -15.13 -18.61 -14.12
CA ARG A 114 -14.85 -18.85 -12.69
C ARG A 114 -13.93 -17.76 -12.11
N THR A 115 -13.02 -17.25 -12.94
CA THR A 115 -12.11 -16.18 -12.54
C THR A 115 -12.80 -14.84 -12.32
N SER A 116 -13.91 -14.54 -13.02
CA SER A 116 -14.57 -13.24 -12.89
C SER A 116 -15.32 -13.10 -11.56
N GLU A 117 -15.98 -14.15 -11.07
CA GLU A 117 -16.72 -14.12 -9.80
C GLU A 117 -15.77 -14.09 -8.60
N GLU A 118 -14.66 -14.84 -8.68
CA GLU A 118 -13.61 -14.82 -7.67
C GLU A 118 -12.96 -13.43 -7.59
N LEU A 119 -12.65 -12.79 -8.73
CA LEU A 119 -12.12 -11.42 -8.77
C LEU A 119 -13.12 -10.39 -8.24
N PHE A 120 -14.41 -10.54 -8.56
CA PHE A 120 -15.47 -9.70 -8.02
C PHE A 120 -15.45 -9.78 -6.49
N THR A 121 -15.59 -10.98 -5.93
CA THR A 121 -15.67 -11.23 -4.49
C THR A 121 -14.41 -10.75 -3.78
N LEU A 122 -13.23 -11.06 -4.32
CA LEU A 122 -11.96 -10.63 -3.75
C LEU A 122 -11.83 -9.11 -3.74
N SER A 123 -12.20 -8.43 -4.82
CA SER A 123 -12.12 -6.97 -4.89
C SER A 123 -13.06 -6.28 -3.90
N LEU A 124 -14.24 -6.86 -3.66
CA LEU A 124 -15.18 -6.37 -2.65
C LEU A 124 -14.60 -6.53 -1.24
N LEU A 125 -14.08 -7.72 -0.90
CA LEU A 125 -13.45 -7.99 0.39
C LEU A 125 -12.22 -7.11 0.64
N LEU A 126 -11.41 -6.88 -0.39
CA LEU A 126 -10.25 -5.98 -0.29
C LEU A 126 -10.69 -4.54 -0.01
N THR A 127 -11.76 -4.07 -0.65
CA THR A 127 -12.31 -2.72 -0.44
C THR A 127 -12.83 -2.55 0.99
N GLU A 128 -13.59 -3.53 1.49
CA GLU A 128 -14.06 -3.53 2.88
C GLU A 128 -12.92 -3.55 3.92
N ASN A 129 -11.88 -4.33 3.64
CA ASN A 129 -10.70 -4.37 4.52
C ASN A 129 -9.91 -3.06 4.46
N ALA A 130 -9.74 -2.47 3.27
CA ALA A 130 -9.07 -1.18 3.09
C ALA A 130 -9.81 -0.08 3.86
N LYS A 131 -11.15 -0.07 3.82
CA LYS A 131 -11.98 0.85 4.60
C LYS A 131 -11.73 0.73 6.10
N LYS A 132 -11.78 -0.48 6.65
CA LYS A 132 -11.54 -0.74 8.08
C LYS A 132 -10.14 -0.32 8.50
N LEU A 133 -9.12 -0.61 7.68
CA LEU A 133 -7.75 -0.19 7.94
C LEU A 133 -7.60 1.33 7.91
N GLY A 134 -8.24 2.01 6.94
CA GLY A 134 -8.26 3.46 6.88
C GLY A 134 -8.94 4.10 8.10
N GLN A 135 -10.06 3.53 8.56
CA GLN A 135 -10.76 3.98 9.77
C GLN A 135 -9.88 3.82 11.02
N LEU A 136 -9.19 2.68 11.15
CA LEU A 136 -8.22 2.45 12.24
C LEU A 136 -7.03 3.42 12.15
N SER A 137 -6.49 3.66 10.95
CA SER A 137 -5.41 4.63 10.75
C SER A 137 -5.84 6.03 11.22
N CYS A 138 -7.04 6.50 10.84
CA CYS A 138 -7.59 7.77 11.31
C CYS A 138 -7.81 7.85 12.84
N GLN A 139 -8.03 6.71 13.51
CA GLN A 139 -8.18 6.68 14.97
C GLN A 139 -6.83 6.72 15.69
N LEU A 140 -5.81 6.09 15.11
CA LEU A 140 -4.47 5.98 15.68
C LEU A 140 -3.62 7.22 15.38
N ASN A 141 -3.73 7.77 14.18
CA ASN A 141 -3.03 8.96 13.76
C ASN A 141 -3.85 10.21 14.09
N LYS A 142 -3.19 11.21 14.70
CA LYS A 142 -3.75 12.57 14.79
C LYS A 142 -3.73 13.30 13.44
N ASN A 143 -3.09 12.71 12.44
CA ASN A 143 -3.07 13.25 11.08
C ASN A 143 -4.48 13.15 10.51
N GLU A 144 -4.86 14.17 9.77
CA GLU A 144 -6.21 14.26 9.24
C GLU A 144 -6.37 13.42 7.94
N VAL A 145 -5.33 12.69 7.51
CA VAL A 145 -5.32 11.81 6.32
C VAL A 145 -4.95 10.37 6.74
N SER A 146 -5.66 9.40 6.19
CA SER A 146 -5.43 7.96 6.41
C SER A 146 -4.34 7.38 5.50
N ASP A 147 -3.87 6.16 5.81
CA ASP A 147 -2.75 5.51 5.11
C ASP A 147 -2.99 5.26 3.60
N ASN A 148 -4.25 5.22 3.16
CA ASN A 148 -4.60 5.08 1.74
C ASN A 148 -4.72 6.42 1.00
N GLY A 149 -4.46 7.54 1.67
CA GLY A 149 -4.56 8.90 1.13
C GLY A 149 -5.93 9.57 1.33
N GLY A 150 -6.93 8.86 1.86
CA GLY A 150 -8.26 9.40 2.10
C GLY A 150 -8.33 10.32 3.33
N TRP A 151 -9.10 11.40 3.21
CA TRP A 151 -9.35 12.37 4.29
C TRP A 151 -10.13 11.71 5.45
N CYS A 152 -9.74 11.97 6.69
CA CYS A 152 -10.45 11.49 7.88
C CYS A 152 -11.71 12.32 8.16
N SER A 153 -12.60 11.81 9.01
CA SER A 153 -13.97 12.32 9.18
C SER A 153 -14.11 13.82 9.47
N LYS A 154 -13.14 14.43 10.16
CA LYS A 154 -13.18 15.87 10.51
C LYS A 154 -13.14 16.80 9.29
N ILE A 155 -12.56 16.33 8.20
CA ILE A 155 -12.19 17.13 7.03
C ILE A 155 -12.65 16.51 5.71
N SER A 156 -13.36 15.37 5.74
CA SER A 156 -13.94 14.71 4.55
C SER A 156 -15.37 15.16 4.25
N GLY A 157 -15.95 16.04 5.09
CA GLY A 157 -17.32 16.53 4.94
C GLY A 157 -17.45 17.75 4.01
N LYS A 158 -18.70 18.08 3.65
CA LYS A 158 -19.03 19.22 2.77
C LYS A 158 -18.52 20.59 3.25
N ASN A 159 -18.36 20.75 4.56
CA ASN A 159 -17.90 21.99 5.18
C ASN A 159 -16.36 22.10 5.23
N SER A 160 -15.64 21.12 4.69
CA SER A 160 -14.19 21.13 4.66
C SER A 160 -13.66 22.17 3.67
N SER A 161 -12.65 22.93 4.07
CA SER A 161 -11.92 23.86 3.19
C SER A 161 -11.04 23.15 2.15
N GLN A 162 -10.94 21.82 2.26
CA GLN A 162 -10.04 20.97 1.49
C GLN A 162 -10.67 20.52 0.18
N HIS A 163 -11.99 20.62 0.09
CA HIS A 163 -12.75 20.31 -1.11
C HIS A 163 -13.23 21.61 -1.75
N LYS A 164 -12.82 21.83 -3.00
CA LYS A 164 -13.29 22.95 -3.83
C LYS A 164 -14.05 22.38 -5.02
N THR A 165 -15.19 23.00 -5.32
CA THR A 165 -16.03 22.61 -6.46
C THR A 165 -16.19 23.81 -7.36
N ASP A 166 -15.88 23.63 -8.64
CA ASP A 166 -16.12 24.65 -9.66
C ASP A 166 -17.51 24.44 -10.26
N SER A 167 -18.46 25.31 -9.88
CA SER A 167 -19.84 25.24 -10.35
C SER A 167 -19.99 25.55 -11.85
N LYS A 168 -19.07 26.34 -12.44
CA LYS A 168 -19.06 26.59 -13.88
C LYS A 168 -18.61 25.33 -14.62
N MET A 169 -17.55 24.68 -14.14
CA MET A 169 -17.11 23.40 -14.68
C MET A 169 -18.20 22.34 -14.56
N ALA A 170 -18.87 22.24 -13.41
CA ALA A 170 -20.00 21.33 -13.19
C ALA A 170 -21.13 21.54 -14.22
N LYS A 171 -21.44 22.78 -14.58
CA LYS A 171 -22.43 23.10 -15.62
C LYS A 171 -22.01 22.58 -17.01
N TYR A 172 -20.75 22.77 -17.39
CA TYR A 172 -20.24 22.24 -18.67
C TYR A 172 -20.20 20.71 -18.67
N LEU A 173 -19.75 20.10 -17.57
CA LEU A 173 -19.75 18.64 -17.40
C LEU A 173 -21.15 18.06 -17.53
N SER A 174 -22.16 18.69 -16.92
CA SER A 174 -23.55 18.24 -17.00
C SER A 174 -24.05 18.18 -18.45
N LYS A 175 -23.74 19.19 -19.27
CA LYS A 175 -24.09 19.19 -20.70
C LYS A 175 -23.27 18.18 -21.51
N PHE A 176 -21.97 18.07 -21.26
CA PHE A 176 -21.11 17.09 -21.94
C PHE A 176 -21.53 15.64 -21.66
N LEU A 177 -21.94 15.36 -20.42
CA LEU A 177 -22.34 14.03 -19.94
C LEU A 177 -23.85 13.78 -20.07
N SER A 178 -24.56 14.57 -20.89
CA SER A 178 -26.01 14.46 -21.00
C SER A 178 -26.44 13.06 -21.45
N GLY A 179 -27.40 12.47 -20.74
CA GLY A 179 -27.93 11.14 -20.98
C GLY A 179 -26.98 9.99 -20.63
N LYS A 180 -25.81 10.28 -20.06
CA LYS A 180 -24.77 9.27 -19.73
C LYS A 180 -24.88 8.76 -18.31
N SER A 181 -24.47 7.51 -18.11
CA SER A 181 -24.16 6.95 -16.79
C SER A 181 -22.72 7.27 -16.43
N VAL A 182 -22.52 7.87 -15.25
CA VAL A 182 -21.24 8.44 -14.84
C VAL A 182 -20.82 7.85 -13.49
N ALA A 183 -19.54 7.50 -13.37
CA ALA A 183 -18.90 7.29 -12.07
C ALA A 183 -17.90 8.40 -11.78
N SER A 184 -17.87 8.89 -10.54
CA SER A 184 -16.84 9.81 -10.05
C SER A 184 -15.95 9.08 -9.04
N PHE A 185 -14.68 8.95 -9.37
CA PHE A 185 -13.66 8.32 -8.52
C PHE A 185 -12.85 9.42 -7.86
N GLY A 186 -13.04 9.59 -6.55
CA GLY A 186 -12.50 10.70 -5.74
C GLY A 186 -13.46 11.89 -5.68
N ASP A 187 -14.76 11.65 -5.48
CA ASP A 187 -15.79 12.71 -5.48
C ASP A 187 -15.83 13.54 -4.19
N GLY A 188 -14.93 13.25 -3.24
CA GLY A 188 -14.84 13.88 -1.94
C GLY A 188 -16.19 13.86 -1.22
N PRO A 189 -16.76 15.03 -0.87
CA PRO A 189 -18.03 15.11 -0.17
C PRO A 189 -19.26 15.03 -1.08
N GLY A 190 -19.09 14.75 -2.38
CA GLY A 190 -20.19 14.50 -3.32
C GLY A 190 -20.79 15.77 -3.94
N MET A 191 -20.04 16.87 -3.99
CA MET A 191 -20.58 18.16 -4.48
C MET A 191 -20.84 18.15 -5.99
N TYR A 192 -19.98 17.50 -6.79
CA TYR A 192 -20.27 17.33 -8.22
C TYR A 192 -21.50 16.45 -8.43
N LYS A 193 -21.64 15.34 -7.69
CA LYS A 193 -22.86 14.52 -7.72
C LYS A 193 -24.11 15.36 -7.49
N GLU A 194 -24.14 16.15 -6.42
CA GLU A 194 -25.29 16.98 -6.08
C GLU A 194 -25.63 17.98 -7.20
N ILE A 195 -24.63 18.71 -7.70
CA ILE A 195 -24.84 19.72 -8.74
C ILE A 195 -25.29 19.09 -10.07
N LEU A 196 -24.64 18.00 -10.50
CA LEU A 196 -24.94 17.35 -11.77
C LEU A 196 -26.31 16.68 -11.77
N LEU A 197 -26.72 16.06 -10.66
CA LEU A 197 -28.06 15.51 -10.51
C LEU A 197 -29.13 16.62 -10.47
N ASN A 198 -28.83 17.75 -9.83
CA ASN A 198 -29.75 18.90 -9.79
C ASN A 198 -29.96 19.55 -11.17
N PHE A 199 -28.96 19.53 -12.06
CA PHE A 199 -29.16 19.98 -13.45
C PHE A 199 -30.05 19.05 -14.27
N GLY A 200 -30.12 17.76 -13.92
CA GLY A 200 -31.01 16.78 -14.55
C GLY A 200 -30.60 16.31 -15.95
N ASP A 201 -29.48 16.79 -16.50
CA ASP A 201 -29.02 16.37 -17.84
C ASP A 201 -28.38 14.97 -17.83
N VAL A 202 -27.79 14.53 -16.70
CA VAL A 202 -27.06 13.25 -16.57
C VAL A 202 -28.03 12.13 -16.20
N LYS A 203 -27.90 10.94 -16.83
CA LYS A 203 -28.81 9.81 -16.59
C LYS A 203 -28.65 9.19 -15.21
N SER A 204 -27.41 9.00 -14.75
CA SER A 204 -27.10 8.51 -13.41
C SER A 204 -25.69 8.90 -13.00
N TYR A 205 -25.47 9.14 -11.70
CA TYR A 205 -24.18 9.54 -11.16
C TYR A 205 -23.85 8.75 -9.88
N ASP A 206 -22.86 7.86 -9.96
CA ASP A 206 -22.38 7.07 -8.83
C ASP A 206 -21.06 7.69 -8.32
N ALA A 207 -21.04 8.12 -7.06
CA ALA A 207 -19.89 8.81 -6.45
C ALA A 207 -19.13 7.90 -5.50
N PHE A 208 -17.81 7.93 -5.61
CA PHE A 208 -16.89 7.12 -4.82
C PHE A 208 -15.74 7.97 -4.28
N ASP A 209 -15.26 7.68 -3.07
CA ASP A 209 -14.11 8.38 -2.48
C ASP A 209 -13.25 7.46 -1.59
N GLY A 210 -11.96 7.78 -1.47
CA GLY A 210 -11.00 7.04 -0.65
C GLY A 210 -11.07 7.36 0.84
N ALA A 211 -11.81 8.40 1.25
CA ALA A 211 -12.01 8.79 2.64
C ALA A 211 -12.75 7.68 3.42
N PRO A 212 -12.13 7.07 4.47
CA PRO A 212 -12.69 5.90 5.16
C PRO A 212 -14.05 6.11 5.86
N PHE A 213 -14.45 7.38 6.03
CA PHE A 213 -15.71 7.79 6.64
C PHE A 213 -16.65 8.51 5.66
N CYS A 214 -16.39 8.48 4.34
CA CYS A 214 -17.15 9.25 3.36
C CYS A 214 -18.64 8.95 3.40
N GLU A 215 -19.02 7.69 3.55
CA GLU A 215 -20.42 7.27 3.64
C GLU A 215 -21.13 7.90 4.84
N GLN A 216 -20.48 7.92 6.00
CA GLN A 216 -21.04 8.57 7.19
C GLN A 216 -21.09 10.09 7.02
N THR A 217 -20.02 10.72 6.52
CA THR A 217 -19.95 12.18 6.38
C THR A 217 -20.81 12.73 5.25
N THR A 218 -21.27 11.88 4.34
CA THR A 218 -22.11 12.25 3.19
C THR A 218 -23.51 11.65 3.25
N ASN A 219 -23.91 11.00 4.35
CA ASN A 219 -25.20 10.29 4.47
C ASN A 219 -25.43 9.30 3.30
N ASN A 220 -24.42 8.47 3.01
CA ASN A 220 -24.37 7.47 1.95
C ASN A 220 -24.51 8.04 0.52
N GLN A 221 -24.28 9.35 0.33
CA GLN A 221 -24.24 9.93 -1.03
C GLN A 221 -22.97 9.54 -1.79
N VAL A 222 -21.87 9.29 -1.08
CA VAL A 222 -20.60 8.86 -1.63
C VAL A 222 -20.20 7.53 -0.99
N ALA A 223 -19.93 6.52 -1.80
CA ALA A 223 -19.50 5.20 -1.35
C ALA A 223 -17.98 5.13 -1.19
N PHE A 224 -17.50 4.31 -0.26
CA PHE A 224 -16.06 4.12 -0.11
C PHE A 224 -15.47 3.32 -1.28
N LEU A 225 -14.33 3.79 -1.83
CA LEU A 225 -13.55 3.06 -2.83
C LEU A 225 -12.07 3.41 -2.72
N ASP A 226 -11.22 2.40 -2.56
CA ASP A 226 -9.78 2.58 -2.54
C ASP A 226 -9.18 2.32 -3.94
N LEU A 227 -8.70 3.38 -4.60
CA LEU A 227 -8.14 3.28 -5.96
C LEU A 227 -6.73 2.69 -6.00
N THR A 228 -6.11 2.41 -4.85
CA THR A 228 -4.79 1.77 -4.76
C THR A 228 -4.86 0.25 -4.92
N ILE A 229 -6.05 -0.34 -4.86
CA ILE A 229 -6.31 -1.77 -5.06
C ILE A 229 -7.07 -2.02 -6.38
N PRO A 230 -6.92 -3.20 -7.02
CA PRO A 230 -7.69 -3.53 -8.21
C PRO A 230 -9.20 -3.66 -7.94
N ILE A 231 -10.01 -2.88 -8.64
CA ILE A 231 -11.48 -2.88 -8.49
C ILE A 231 -12.13 -3.72 -9.60
N TYR A 232 -12.93 -4.71 -9.23
CA TYR A 232 -13.68 -5.57 -10.18
C TYR A 232 -15.17 -5.67 -9.85
N HIS A 233 -15.59 -5.23 -8.66
CA HIS A 233 -16.96 -5.36 -8.18
C HIS A 233 -17.90 -4.23 -8.61
N LEU A 234 -17.41 -3.25 -9.37
CA LEU A 234 -18.23 -2.20 -9.96
C LEU A 234 -18.65 -2.54 -11.39
N LYS A 235 -19.83 -2.07 -11.78
CA LYS A 235 -20.29 -2.08 -13.18
C LYS A 235 -19.39 -1.18 -14.04
N LYS A 236 -19.59 -1.23 -15.37
CA LYS A 236 -19.03 -0.24 -16.29
C LYS A 236 -20.00 0.93 -16.48
N PHE A 237 -19.43 2.12 -16.62
CA PHE A 237 -20.10 3.40 -16.81
C PHE A 237 -19.78 3.93 -18.20
N ASP A 238 -20.63 4.79 -18.74
CA ASP A 238 -20.35 5.42 -20.03
C ASP A 238 -19.10 6.31 -19.88
N TRP A 239 -19.03 7.07 -18.78
CA TRP A 239 -17.87 7.90 -18.43
C TRP A 239 -17.41 7.68 -16.98
N VAL A 240 -16.10 7.75 -16.78
CA VAL A 240 -15.46 7.82 -15.45
C VAL A 240 -14.79 9.18 -15.30
N LEU A 241 -15.11 9.88 -14.21
CA LEU A 241 -14.50 11.15 -13.81
C LEU A 241 -13.50 10.89 -12.69
N SER A 242 -12.36 11.58 -12.75
CA SER A 242 -11.39 11.67 -11.67
C SER A 242 -10.78 13.06 -11.71
N ILE A 243 -11.08 13.88 -10.70
CA ILE A 243 -10.76 15.31 -10.69
C ILE A 243 -9.96 15.57 -9.41
N GLU A 244 -8.69 15.97 -9.54
CA GLU A 244 -7.78 16.21 -8.39
C GLU A 244 -7.65 14.97 -7.49
N VAL A 245 -7.24 13.85 -8.11
CA VAL A 245 -7.10 12.55 -7.43
C VAL A 245 -5.73 11.93 -7.68
N ALA A 246 -5.23 12.00 -8.91
CA ALA A 246 -4.01 11.31 -9.31
C ALA A 246 -2.80 11.75 -8.48
N GLU A 247 -2.72 13.03 -8.12
CA GLU A 247 -1.67 13.62 -7.28
C GLU A 247 -1.67 13.11 -5.84
N HIS A 248 -2.78 12.52 -5.39
CA HIS A 248 -2.91 11.89 -4.08
C HIS A 248 -2.58 10.40 -4.09
N ILE A 249 -2.49 9.77 -5.28
CA ILE A 249 -2.16 8.35 -5.40
C ILE A 249 -0.65 8.16 -5.28
N PRO A 250 -0.16 7.34 -4.33
CA PRO A 250 1.26 7.04 -4.25
C PRO A 250 1.80 6.43 -5.55
N GLN A 251 3.01 6.81 -5.98
CA GLN A 251 3.61 6.40 -7.26
C GLN A 251 3.52 4.88 -7.55
N LYS A 252 3.72 4.04 -6.52
CA LYS A 252 3.64 2.58 -6.64
C LYS A 252 2.26 2.05 -7.05
N PHE A 253 1.21 2.87 -6.94
CA PHE A 253 -0.18 2.53 -7.23
C PHE A 253 -0.76 3.23 -8.46
N GLU A 254 -0.01 4.14 -9.11
CA GLU A 254 -0.46 4.85 -10.34
C GLU A 254 -0.99 3.90 -11.41
N LYS A 255 -0.26 2.80 -11.66
CA LYS A 255 -0.68 1.79 -12.64
C LYS A 255 -2.00 1.10 -12.26
N THR A 256 -2.23 0.87 -10.97
CA THR A 256 -3.48 0.29 -10.48
C THR A 256 -4.63 1.28 -10.63
N TYR A 257 -4.41 2.53 -10.25
CA TYR A 257 -5.35 3.64 -10.42
C TYR A 257 -5.79 3.80 -11.88
N VAL A 258 -4.85 3.91 -12.83
CA VAL A 258 -5.18 4.04 -14.26
C VAL A 258 -5.96 2.82 -14.77
N LYS A 259 -5.58 1.60 -14.34
CA LYS A 259 -6.32 0.38 -14.70
C LYS A 259 -7.75 0.39 -14.16
N ASN A 260 -7.99 0.95 -12.98
CA ASN A 260 -9.33 1.09 -12.41
C ASN A 260 -10.19 2.03 -13.28
N LEU A 261 -9.66 3.19 -13.68
CA LEU A 261 -10.38 4.11 -14.58
C LEU A 261 -10.76 3.42 -15.90
N VAL A 262 -9.79 2.79 -16.56
CA VAL A 262 -9.99 2.11 -17.86
C VAL A 262 -10.97 0.94 -17.76
N ARG A 263 -10.91 0.16 -16.68
CA ARG A 263 -11.77 -1.03 -16.53
C ARG A 263 -13.24 -0.65 -16.44
N HIS A 264 -13.55 0.50 -15.84
CA HIS A 264 -14.92 0.92 -15.55
C HIS A 264 -15.48 1.94 -16.55
N ALA A 265 -14.68 2.45 -17.49
CA ALA A 265 -15.17 3.30 -18.59
C ALA A 265 -15.57 2.48 -19.82
N LYS A 266 -16.65 2.90 -20.50
CA LYS A 266 -17.06 2.38 -21.83
C LYS A 266 -16.71 3.35 -22.95
N GLU A 267 -16.99 4.64 -22.77
CA GLU A 267 -16.82 5.67 -23.80
C GLU A 267 -15.56 6.49 -23.55
N GLY A 268 -15.35 6.93 -22.31
CA GLY A 268 -14.20 7.78 -22.01
C GLY A 268 -13.94 8.02 -20.53
N ILE A 269 -12.81 8.67 -20.28
CA ILE A 269 -12.34 9.07 -18.96
C ILE A 269 -12.07 10.57 -19.01
N LEU A 270 -12.57 11.30 -18.01
CA LEU A 270 -12.17 12.67 -17.75
C LEU A 270 -11.25 12.66 -16.52
N ASN A 271 -9.95 12.81 -16.75
CA ASN A 271 -8.94 12.88 -15.69
C ASN A 271 -8.35 14.29 -15.65
N LEU A 272 -8.66 15.06 -14.61
CA LEU A 272 -8.17 16.41 -14.40
C LEU A 272 -7.22 16.43 -13.20
N ILE A 273 -6.06 17.06 -13.38
CA ILE A 273 -5.00 17.19 -12.37
C ILE A 273 -4.58 18.66 -12.35
N GLU A 274 -4.38 19.24 -11.17
CA GLU A 274 -3.96 20.62 -10.98
C GLU A 274 -2.56 20.81 -11.57
N SER A 275 -2.45 21.75 -12.51
CA SER A 275 -1.22 22.00 -13.28
C SER A 275 -0.03 22.40 -12.43
N ASP A 276 -0.27 22.94 -11.24
CA ASP A 276 0.75 23.56 -10.41
C ASP A 276 1.53 22.55 -9.56
N LYS A 277 1.21 21.25 -9.69
CA LYS A 277 1.80 20.15 -8.90
C LYS A 277 2.52 19.07 -9.73
N ILE A 278 2.60 19.22 -11.05
CA ILE A 278 3.32 18.31 -11.97
C ILE A 278 4.67 18.92 -12.34
#